data_AF-Q63EU2-F1
#
_entry.id   AF-Q63EU2-F1
#
_cell.length_a   1.000
_cell.length_b   1.000
_cell.length_c   1.000
_cell.angle_alpha   90.00
_cell.angle_beta   90.00
_cell.angle_gamma   90.00
#
_symmetry.space_group_name_H-M   'P 1'
#
loop_
_entity.id
_entity.type
_entity.pdbx_description
1 polymer ?
#
loop_
_entity_poly.entity_id
_entity_poly.type
_entity_poly.pdbx_seq_one_letter_code
_entity_poly.pdbx_strand_id
1 'polypeptide(L)'
;MAGNNQVLDSTYYQLSNMAYYNDEKLKDRVYIKDSSNNVMQEWDVNETFHDKQTGMDAVVFERDVDGKKQVMVAFRGTEGDKIIEKNSLGIPMKPGEGMKDLKTDTNHFVLREGVHEPAAPPVAGTENEGSKKYWNEENQRWETHNQFEQAERVMKQVTDTYKDRDDVEIYTTGHSLGGALAEYAAASNDNVRCMSWNAPSAKHLLPPDLQERANNGEFKGRIVSIVHGSDSIGYGPFGPYDGHIGSTYAVTPPVTKEDLSKLPLEQRLLFEANRFLDSVKDKPGFHYQNNKYFKMGKDGNLSSSYLLNLDTGERVYDSPGKLLGGGEIRVVVENLEKAVRDMKRNAQEFQDRVPRLISNMMTLLETAESRRVEAKVNNIRAHVEHLSFWYIRTATEISEFIEKKADDYKKTDQQY
;
A
#
# COMPACT_ATOMS: atom_id res chain seq x y z
N MET A 1 10.67 1.49 -34.93
CA MET A 1 10.21 2.17 -33.70
C MET A 1 11.32 1.97 -32.68
N ALA A 2 11.87 3.02 -32.06
CA ALA A 2 12.77 2.82 -30.95
C ALA A 2 11.93 2.20 -29.82
N GLY A 3 12.12 0.92 -29.54
CA GLY A 3 11.41 0.22 -28.48
C GLY A 3 11.74 0.93 -27.17
N ASN A 4 10.73 1.51 -26.52
CA ASN A 4 10.97 2.09 -25.21
C ASN A 4 11.09 0.93 -24.22
N ASN A 5 12.32 0.63 -23.80
CA ASN A 5 12.64 -0.45 -22.86
C ASN A 5 11.98 -0.26 -21.49
N GLN A 6 11.54 0.96 -21.18
CA GLN A 6 10.90 1.26 -19.91
C GLN A 6 9.40 0.91 -19.95
N VAL A 7 8.87 0.50 -18.80
CA VAL A 7 7.42 0.42 -18.58
C VAL A 7 6.90 1.86 -18.35
N LEU A 8 5.91 2.26 -19.15
CA LEU A 8 5.38 3.64 -19.17
C LEU A 8 4.24 3.82 -18.18
N ASP A 9 3.96 5.05 -17.74
CA ASP A 9 2.77 5.36 -16.93
C ASP A 9 1.48 4.88 -17.63
N SER A 10 1.40 5.06 -18.94
CA SER A 10 0.29 4.60 -19.78
C SER A 10 0.13 3.08 -19.75
N THR A 11 1.20 2.33 -19.52
CA THR A 11 1.20 0.87 -19.37
C THR A 11 0.57 0.47 -18.04
N TYR A 12 1.05 1.02 -16.92
CA TYR A 12 0.44 0.79 -15.61
C TYR A 12 -1.05 1.16 -15.61
N TYR A 13 -1.39 2.30 -16.23
CA TYR A 13 -2.75 2.80 -16.34
C TYR A 13 -3.64 1.89 -17.20
N GLN A 14 -3.24 1.56 -18.43
CA GLN A 14 -4.11 0.77 -19.30
C GLN A 14 -4.25 -0.67 -18.81
N LEU A 15 -3.19 -1.27 -18.26
CA LEU A 15 -3.25 -2.63 -17.71
C LEU A 15 -4.09 -2.70 -16.43
N SER A 16 -4.07 -1.67 -15.56
CA SER A 16 -4.99 -1.64 -14.40
C SER A 16 -6.46 -1.59 -14.82
N ASN A 17 -6.77 -0.89 -15.91
CA ASN A 17 -8.13 -0.86 -16.46
C ASN A 17 -8.51 -2.17 -17.16
N MET A 18 -7.55 -2.83 -17.82
CA MET A 18 -7.76 -4.14 -18.45
C MET A 18 -7.96 -5.26 -17.42
N ALA A 19 -7.52 -5.11 -16.17
CA ALA A 19 -7.82 -6.07 -15.10
C ALA A 19 -9.34 -6.20 -14.81
N TYR A 20 -10.17 -5.26 -15.26
CA TYR A 20 -11.63 -5.36 -15.18
C TYR A 20 -12.26 -6.12 -16.36
N TYR A 21 -11.47 -6.53 -17.34
CA TYR A 21 -11.98 -7.26 -18.50
C TYR A 21 -12.13 -8.73 -18.16
N ASN A 22 -13.18 -9.35 -18.71
CA ASN A 22 -13.32 -10.80 -18.66
C ASN A 22 -12.39 -11.46 -19.69
N ASP A 23 -12.18 -12.76 -19.54
CA ASP A 23 -11.31 -13.55 -20.43
C ASP A 23 -11.69 -13.41 -21.92
N GLU A 24 -12.97 -13.22 -22.24
CA GLU A 24 -13.42 -13.00 -23.64
C GLU A 24 -12.90 -11.68 -24.24
N LYS A 25 -12.76 -10.64 -23.41
CA LYS A 25 -12.22 -9.33 -23.83
C LYS A 25 -10.69 -9.29 -23.75
N LEU A 26 -10.09 -10.06 -22.85
CA LEU A 26 -8.66 -10.26 -22.75
C LEU A 26 -8.21 -11.24 -23.84
N LYS A 27 -7.90 -10.70 -25.03
CA LYS A 27 -7.24 -11.48 -26.07
C LYS A 27 -5.84 -11.88 -25.62
N ASP A 28 -5.25 -12.88 -26.26
CA ASP A 28 -3.87 -13.34 -26.03
C ASP A 28 -2.81 -12.21 -26.04
N ARG A 29 -3.13 -11.06 -26.68
CA ARG A 29 -2.29 -9.87 -26.70
C ARG A 29 -3.09 -8.59 -26.52
N VAL A 30 -2.54 -7.68 -25.74
CA VAL A 30 -3.06 -6.31 -25.53
C VAL A 30 -2.06 -5.26 -26.02
N TYR A 31 -2.60 -4.09 -26.37
CA TYR A 31 -1.83 -2.99 -26.94
C TYR A 31 -1.98 -1.76 -26.07
N ILE A 32 -0.86 -1.25 -25.57
CA ILE A 32 -0.79 0.02 -24.85
C ILE A 32 -0.71 1.12 -25.89
N LYS A 33 -1.63 2.08 -25.81
CA LYS A 33 -1.73 3.16 -26.79
C LYS A 33 -1.49 4.53 -26.20
N ASP A 34 -1.00 5.44 -27.02
CA ASP A 34 -0.90 6.86 -26.65
C ASP A 34 -2.26 7.57 -26.76
N SER A 35 -2.29 8.85 -26.40
CA SER A 35 -3.48 9.70 -26.53
C SER A 35 -3.97 9.92 -27.97
N SER A 36 -3.16 9.57 -28.98
CA SER A 36 -3.49 9.60 -30.41
C SER A 36 -3.84 8.22 -30.97
N ASN A 37 -4.02 7.21 -30.10
CA ASN A 37 -4.33 5.82 -30.43
C ASN A 37 -3.21 5.09 -31.21
N ASN A 38 -1.97 5.60 -31.19
CA ASN A 38 -0.80 4.89 -31.70
C ASN A 38 -0.37 3.82 -30.70
N VAL A 39 -0.01 2.64 -31.18
CA VAL A 39 0.53 1.56 -30.34
C VAL A 39 1.93 1.94 -29.87
N MET A 40 2.12 1.89 -28.56
CA MET A 40 3.39 2.19 -27.87
C MET A 40 4.08 0.92 -27.38
N GLN A 41 3.30 -0.02 -26.84
CA GLN A 41 3.80 -1.28 -26.30
C GLN A 41 2.81 -2.42 -26.58
N GLU A 42 3.36 -3.61 -26.72
CA GLU A 42 2.61 -4.86 -26.86
C GLU A 42 2.92 -5.75 -25.67
N TRP A 43 1.88 -6.40 -25.14
CA TRP A 43 1.97 -7.30 -23.99
C TRP A 43 1.10 -8.52 -24.25
N ASP A 44 1.66 -9.71 -24.04
CA ASP A 44 0.94 -10.97 -24.11
C ASP A 44 0.23 -11.22 -22.77
N VAL A 45 -0.99 -11.77 -22.81
CA VAL A 45 -1.74 -12.19 -21.61
C VAL A 45 -1.30 -13.61 -21.26
N ASN A 46 -0.71 -13.80 -20.09
CA ASN A 46 -0.12 -15.08 -19.70
C ASN A 46 -1.06 -15.89 -18.79
N GLU A 47 -1.53 -15.29 -17.69
CA GLU A 47 -2.34 -16.00 -16.68
C GLU A 47 -3.40 -15.07 -16.09
N THR A 48 -4.58 -15.62 -15.77
CA THR A 48 -5.63 -14.93 -15.04
C THR A 48 -5.92 -15.67 -13.73
N PHE A 49 -6.11 -14.91 -12.66
CA PHE A 49 -6.41 -15.41 -11.33
C PHE A 49 -7.79 -14.93 -10.93
N HIS A 50 -8.65 -15.85 -10.49
CA HIS A 50 -9.99 -15.54 -10.02
C HIS A 50 -10.28 -16.33 -8.74
N ASP A 51 -10.39 -15.63 -7.61
CA ASP A 51 -10.84 -16.21 -6.36
C ASP A 51 -12.34 -15.92 -6.14
N LYS A 52 -13.17 -16.93 -6.41
CA LYS A 52 -14.64 -16.84 -6.28
C LYS A 52 -15.09 -16.45 -4.89
N GLN A 53 -14.28 -16.70 -3.86
CA GLN A 53 -14.69 -16.53 -2.48
C GLN A 53 -14.55 -15.09 -1.99
N THR A 54 -13.41 -14.48 -2.28
CA THR A 54 -13.01 -13.13 -1.90
C THR A 54 -13.40 -12.10 -2.95
N GLY A 55 -13.53 -12.51 -4.21
CA GLY A 55 -13.72 -11.62 -5.36
C GLY A 55 -12.41 -11.07 -5.93
N MET A 56 -11.24 -11.53 -5.45
CA MET A 56 -9.94 -11.13 -5.97
C MET A 56 -9.79 -11.61 -7.42
N ASP A 57 -9.44 -10.67 -8.29
CA ASP A 57 -9.14 -10.92 -9.68
C ASP A 57 -7.81 -10.25 -10.06
N ALA A 58 -6.96 -10.99 -10.77
CA ALA A 58 -5.67 -10.49 -11.25
C ALA A 58 -5.34 -11.03 -12.64
N VAL A 59 -4.56 -10.26 -13.41
CA VAL A 59 -4.08 -10.66 -14.74
C VAL A 59 -2.59 -10.45 -14.83
N VAL A 60 -1.87 -11.45 -15.34
CA VAL A 60 -0.44 -11.41 -15.59
C VAL A 60 -0.21 -11.14 -17.08
N PHE A 61 0.50 -10.06 -17.35
CA PHE A 61 0.93 -9.66 -18.69
C PHE A 61 2.44 -9.79 -18.81
N GLU A 62 2.91 -10.22 -19.98
CA GLU A 62 4.34 -10.36 -20.24
C GLU A 62 4.76 -9.70 -21.55
N ARG A 63 6.02 -9.29 -21.60
CA ARG A 63 6.70 -8.95 -22.85
C ARG A 63 8.19 -9.19 -22.75
N ASP A 64 8.82 -9.47 -23.88
CA ASP A 64 10.27 -9.56 -23.98
C ASP A 64 10.81 -8.31 -24.69
N VAL A 65 11.76 -7.62 -24.06
CA VAL A 65 12.36 -6.39 -24.58
C VAL A 65 13.86 -6.42 -24.33
N ASP A 66 14.66 -6.29 -25.40
CA ASP A 66 16.13 -6.26 -25.36
C ASP A 66 16.76 -7.40 -24.54
N GLY A 67 16.21 -8.62 -24.69
CA GLY A 67 16.70 -9.81 -24.00
C GLY A 67 16.33 -9.88 -22.52
N LYS A 68 15.48 -8.97 -22.03
CA LYS A 68 14.87 -9.02 -20.70
C LYS A 68 13.38 -9.33 -20.82
N LYS A 69 12.85 -10.08 -19.86
CA LYS A 69 11.42 -10.30 -19.69
C LYS A 69 10.86 -9.29 -18.70
N GLN A 70 9.75 -8.66 -19.06
CA GLN A 70 9.00 -7.78 -18.17
C GLN A 70 7.64 -8.39 -17.89
N VAL A 71 7.27 -8.45 -16.61
CA VAL A 71 6.06 -9.10 -16.12
C VAL A 71 5.25 -8.09 -15.33
N MET A 72 4.00 -7.87 -15.70
CA MET A 72 3.07 -6.98 -15.00
C MET A 72 1.92 -7.79 -14.41
N VAL A 73 1.72 -7.69 -13.09
CA VAL A 73 0.55 -8.23 -12.40
C VAL A 73 -0.43 -7.10 -12.12
N ALA A 74 -1.58 -7.12 -12.79
CA ALA A 74 -2.62 -6.11 -12.63
C ALA A 74 -3.78 -6.65 -11.79
N PHE A 75 -4.06 -6.01 -10.65
CA PHE A 75 -5.17 -6.38 -9.77
C PHE A 75 -6.43 -5.55 -10.08
N ARG A 76 -7.57 -6.22 -10.11
CA ARG A 76 -8.88 -5.57 -10.27
C ARG A 76 -9.31 -4.94 -8.96
N GLY A 77 -9.93 -3.76 -9.03
CA GLY A 77 -10.63 -3.15 -7.89
C GLY A 77 -12.13 -3.46 -7.87
N THR A 78 -12.84 -2.77 -7.00
CA THR A 78 -14.29 -2.95 -6.78
C THR A 78 -15.12 -2.65 -8.02
N GLU A 79 -15.98 -3.58 -8.42
CA GLU A 79 -16.97 -3.34 -9.48
C GLU A 79 -18.24 -2.69 -8.92
N GLY A 80 -18.20 -1.35 -8.76
CA GLY A 80 -19.31 -0.55 -8.22
C GLY A 80 -20.67 -0.82 -8.89
N ASP A 81 -20.66 -0.94 -10.21
CA ASP A 81 -21.85 -1.17 -11.04
C ASP A 81 -22.45 -2.59 -10.84
N LYS A 82 -21.67 -3.52 -10.26
CA LYS A 82 -22.08 -4.91 -9.94
C LYS A 82 -22.33 -5.12 -8.44
N ILE A 83 -22.37 -4.07 -7.61
CA ILE A 83 -22.74 -4.17 -6.19
C ILE A 83 -24.18 -4.69 -6.05
N ILE A 84 -25.06 -4.36 -7.01
CA ILE A 84 -26.45 -4.80 -7.02
C ILE A 84 -26.81 -5.38 -8.41
N GLU A 85 -27.22 -6.65 -8.46
CA GLU A 85 -27.77 -7.26 -9.66
C GLU A 85 -29.13 -6.61 -9.99
N LYS A 86 -29.21 -6.04 -11.19
CA LYS A 86 -30.42 -5.44 -11.74
C LYS A 86 -31.01 -6.37 -12.79
N ASN A 87 -32.34 -6.48 -12.85
CA ASN A 87 -33.00 -7.25 -13.92
C ASN A 87 -32.93 -6.52 -15.27
N SER A 88 -33.47 -7.15 -16.32
CA SER A 88 -33.53 -6.59 -17.69
C SER A 88 -34.28 -5.25 -17.82
N LEU A 89 -34.97 -4.80 -16.76
CA LEU A 89 -35.65 -3.51 -16.65
C LEU A 89 -34.88 -2.51 -15.75
N GLY A 90 -33.67 -2.85 -15.31
CA GLY A 90 -32.85 -2.00 -14.45
C GLY A 90 -33.28 -2.00 -12.97
N ILE A 91 -34.18 -2.89 -12.56
CA ILE A 91 -34.71 -2.92 -11.19
C ILE A 91 -33.77 -3.75 -10.30
N PRO A 92 -33.33 -3.24 -9.14
CA PRO A 92 -32.47 -3.95 -8.20
C PRO A 92 -33.16 -5.21 -7.64
N MET A 93 -32.53 -6.39 -7.74
CA MET A 93 -33.11 -7.65 -7.28
C MET A 93 -32.32 -8.33 -6.15
N LYS A 94 -30.98 -8.38 -6.24
CA LYS A 94 -30.12 -9.11 -5.29
C LYS A 94 -28.73 -8.47 -5.17
N PRO A 95 -27.98 -8.71 -4.08
CA PRO A 95 -26.58 -8.32 -3.99
C PRO A 95 -25.76 -9.00 -5.10
N GLY A 96 -24.99 -8.24 -5.89
CA GLY A 96 -24.14 -8.77 -6.96
C GLY A 96 -22.69 -9.01 -6.51
N GLU A 97 -21.83 -9.45 -7.43
CA GLU A 97 -20.44 -9.83 -7.11
C GLU A 97 -19.61 -8.69 -6.51
N GLY A 98 -19.85 -7.44 -6.93
CA GLY A 98 -19.17 -6.25 -6.38
C GLY A 98 -19.49 -5.96 -4.90
N MET A 99 -20.50 -6.63 -4.31
CA MET A 99 -20.77 -6.55 -2.87
C MET A 99 -19.67 -7.18 -2.02
N LYS A 100 -18.89 -8.12 -2.57
CA LYS A 100 -17.73 -8.70 -1.87
C LYS A 100 -16.61 -7.68 -1.72
N ASP A 101 -16.29 -6.97 -2.81
CA ASP A 101 -15.27 -5.93 -2.82
C ASP A 101 -15.64 -4.76 -1.90
N LEU A 102 -16.91 -4.31 -1.91
CA LEU A 102 -17.40 -3.26 -0.99
C LEU A 102 -17.27 -3.65 0.49
N LYS A 103 -17.44 -4.94 0.82
CA LYS A 103 -17.24 -5.45 2.19
C LYS A 103 -15.76 -5.47 2.55
N THR A 104 -14.89 -5.88 1.64
CA THR A 104 -13.43 -5.80 1.83
C THR A 104 -13.01 -4.35 2.09
N ASP A 105 -13.51 -3.41 1.29
CA ASP A 105 -13.27 -1.96 1.44
C ASP A 105 -13.70 -1.45 2.82
N THR A 106 -14.89 -1.85 3.27
CA THR A 106 -15.42 -1.45 4.58
C THR A 106 -14.61 -2.05 5.73
N ASN A 107 -14.29 -3.33 5.68
CA ASN A 107 -13.61 -4.02 6.78
C ASN A 107 -12.16 -3.54 6.95
N HIS A 108 -11.39 -3.42 5.87
CA HIS A 108 -9.97 -3.09 5.96
C HIS A 108 -9.72 -1.59 6.06
N PHE A 109 -10.53 -0.74 5.41
CA PHE A 109 -10.28 0.71 5.38
C PHE A 109 -11.17 1.53 6.32
N VAL A 110 -12.35 1.01 6.71
CA VAL A 110 -13.22 1.66 7.70
C VAL A 110 -13.06 1.02 9.07
N LEU A 111 -13.06 -0.32 9.17
CA LEU A 111 -12.92 -1.04 10.45
C LEU A 111 -11.47 -1.35 10.84
N ARG A 112 -10.51 -1.21 9.92
CA ARG A 112 -9.07 -1.48 10.12
C ARG A 112 -8.77 -2.91 10.58
N GLU A 113 -9.52 -3.88 10.05
CA GLU A 113 -9.21 -5.31 10.22
C GLU A 113 -7.86 -5.63 9.56
N GLY A 114 -7.07 -6.50 10.20
CA GLY A 114 -5.75 -6.89 9.72
C GLY A 114 -5.82 -7.95 8.61
N VAL A 115 -4.74 -8.12 7.84
CA VAL A 115 -4.70 -9.11 6.75
C VAL A 115 -4.58 -10.55 7.28
N HIS A 116 -3.74 -10.76 8.29
CA HIS A 116 -3.48 -12.09 8.88
C HIS A 116 -4.18 -12.26 10.24
N GLU A 117 -5.51 -12.16 10.24
CA GLU A 117 -6.28 -12.35 11.46
C GLU A 117 -6.42 -13.83 11.83
N PRO A 118 -6.04 -14.23 13.07
CA PRO A 118 -6.22 -15.60 13.53
C PRO A 118 -7.70 -16.02 13.48
N ALA A 119 -7.97 -17.15 12.84
CA ALA A 119 -9.27 -17.78 12.81
C ALA A 119 -9.27 -19.04 13.68
N ALA A 120 -10.41 -19.34 14.31
CA ALA A 120 -10.59 -20.66 14.92
C ALA A 120 -10.62 -21.74 13.81
N PRO A 121 -10.03 -22.93 14.03
CA PRO A 121 -10.08 -24.03 13.06
C PRO A 121 -11.53 -24.32 12.62
N PRO A 122 -11.76 -24.73 11.37
CA PRO A 122 -13.07 -25.16 10.92
C PRO A 122 -13.52 -26.37 11.75
N VAL A 123 -14.83 -26.45 12.02
CA VAL A 123 -15.39 -27.62 12.69
C VAL A 123 -15.37 -28.76 11.67
N ALA A 124 -14.85 -29.93 12.05
CA ALA A 124 -14.80 -31.10 11.17
C ALA A 124 -16.20 -31.39 10.57
N GLY A 125 -16.28 -31.48 9.24
CA GLY A 125 -17.54 -31.65 8.50
C GLY A 125 -18.28 -30.36 8.13
N THR A 126 -17.71 -29.18 8.44
CA THR A 126 -18.20 -27.86 7.98
C THR A 126 -17.28 -27.20 6.94
N GLU A 127 -16.26 -27.93 6.49
CA GLU A 127 -15.36 -27.55 5.39
C GLU A 127 -16.16 -27.53 4.08
N ASN A 128 -16.80 -26.40 3.80
CA ASN A 128 -17.46 -26.12 2.53
C ASN A 128 -16.55 -25.21 1.69
N GLU A 129 -16.69 -25.25 0.35
CA GLU A 129 -16.03 -24.33 -0.61
C GLU A 129 -16.24 -22.82 -0.30
N GLY A 130 -17.10 -22.47 0.66
CA GLY A 130 -17.32 -21.10 1.15
C GLY A 130 -16.68 -20.77 2.50
N SER A 131 -15.88 -21.65 3.10
CA SER A 131 -15.28 -21.41 4.42
C SER A 131 -14.24 -20.29 4.32
N LYS A 132 -14.49 -19.12 4.92
CA LYS A 132 -13.57 -17.95 4.91
C LYS A 132 -12.29 -18.16 5.72
N LYS A 133 -11.83 -19.40 5.83
CA LYS A 133 -10.73 -19.79 6.70
C LYS A 133 -9.80 -20.67 5.90
N TYR A 134 -8.51 -20.42 6.03
CA TYR A 134 -7.49 -21.24 5.41
C TYR A 134 -6.37 -21.51 6.42
N TRP A 135 -5.59 -22.55 6.18
CA TRP A 135 -4.39 -22.83 6.96
C TRP A 135 -3.21 -22.05 6.39
N ASN A 136 -2.67 -21.11 7.15
CA ASN A 136 -1.45 -20.39 6.80
C ASN A 136 -0.24 -21.23 7.25
N GLU A 137 0.52 -21.73 6.27
CA GLU A 137 1.71 -22.54 6.53
C GLU A 137 2.86 -21.72 7.13
N GLU A 138 3.02 -20.46 6.76
CA GLU A 138 4.09 -19.62 7.29
C GLU A 138 3.84 -19.29 8.77
N ASN A 139 2.59 -18.98 9.11
CA ASN A 139 2.17 -18.65 10.48
C ASN A 139 1.73 -19.86 11.31
N GLN A 140 1.71 -21.07 10.72
CA GLN A 140 1.31 -22.33 11.34
C GLN A 140 -0.03 -22.22 12.11
N ARG A 141 -1.02 -21.54 11.52
CA ARG A 141 -2.33 -21.31 12.13
C ARG A 141 -3.43 -21.10 11.09
N TRP A 142 -4.68 -21.21 11.54
CA TRP A 142 -5.84 -20.83 10.72
C TRP A 142 -5.98 -19.32 10.65
N GLU A 143 -6.26 -18.79 9.47
CA GLU A 143 -6.45 -17.36 9.22
C GLU A 143 -7.68 -17.10 8.34
N THR A 144 -8.17 -15.85 8.34
CA THR A 144 -9.33 -15.45 7.56
C THR A 144 -8.96 -15.16 6.11
N HIS A 145 -9.69 -15.77 5.18
CA HIS A 145 -9.51 -15.61 3.74
C HIS A 145 -9.98 -14.23 3.25
N ASN A 146 -9.10 -13.47 2.59
CA ASN A 146 -9.36 -12.11 2.11
C ASN A 146 -8.56 -11.76 0.85
N GLN A 147 -8.87 -10.62 0.21
CA GLN A 147 -8.25 -10.25 -1.07
C GLN A 147 -6.76 -9.86 -0.96
N PHE A 148 -6.30 -9.30 0.17
CA PHE A 148 -4.89 -8.92 0.37
C PHE A 148 -4.00 -10.14 0.47
N GLU A 149 -4.43 -11.13 1.24
CA GLU A 149 -3.77 -12.42 1.36
C GLU A 149 -3.70 -13.15 0.01
N GLN A 150 -4.78 -13.09 -0.77
CA GLN A 150 -4.78 -13.68 -2.11
C GLN A 150 -3.87 -12.94 -3.08
N ALA A 151 -3.76 -11.61 -2.98
CA ALA A 151 -2.80 -10.84 -3.76
C ALA A 151 -1.35 -11.21 -3.43
N GLU A 152 -1.02 -11.48 -2.15
CA GLU A 152 0.29 -12.00 -1.76
C GLU A 152 0.57 -13.36 -2.39
N ARG A 153 -0.41 -14.27 -2.40
CA ARG A 153 -0.25 -15.59 -3.04
C ARG A 153 0.00 -15.50 -4.53
N VAL A 154 -0.76 -14.68 -5.24
CA VAL A 154 -0.56 -14.44 -6.68
C VAL A 154 0.84 -13.89 -6.93
N MET A 155 1.24 -12.87 -6.18
CA MET A 155 2.59 -12.30 -6.32
C MET A 155 3.68 -13.32 -5.98
N LYS A 156 3.48 -14.14 -4.95
CA LYS A 156 4.40 -15.22 -4.58
C LYS A 156 4.52 -16.24 -5.71
N GLN A 157 3.40 -16.70 -6.28
CA GLN A 157 3.40 -17.62 -7.41
C GLN A 157 4.17 -17.05 -8.60
N VAL A 158 3.86 -15.82 -9.02
CA VAL A 158 4.53 -15.16 -10.15
C VAL A 158 6.03 -14.97 -9.88
N THR A 159 6.40 -14.51 -8.69
CA THR A 159 7.81 -14.29 -8.34
C THR A 159 8.59 -15.60 -8.22
N ASP A 160 7.98 -16.65 -7.69
CA ASP A 160 8.56 -17.99 -7.62
C ASP A 160 8.79 -18.61 -9.02
N THR A 161 7.92 -18.33 -10.00
CA THR A 161 8.11 -18.74 -11.40
C THR A 161 9.41 -18.18 -11.99
N TYR A 162 9.84 -16.99 -11.54
CA TYR A 162 10.97 -16.25 -12.09
C TYR A 162 12.18 -16.14 -11.17
N LYS A 163 12.17 -16.78 -9.99
CA LYS A 163 13.19 -16.61 -8.95
C LYS A 163 14.63 -16.96 -9.35
N ASP A 164 14.80 -17.86 -10.33
CA ASP A 164 16.10 -18.33 -10.80
C ASP A 164 16.58 -17.55 -12.05
N ARG A 165 15.92 -16.45 -12.39
CA ARG A 165 16.23 -15.59 -13.54
C ARG A 165 16.61 -14.19 -13.10
N ASP A 166 17.70 -13.66 -13.66
CA ASP A 166 18.20 -12.30 -13.44
C ASP A 166 17.78 -11.31 -14.55
N ASP A 167 17.21 -11.82 -15.63
CA ASP A 167 16.74 -11.07 -16.79
C ASP A 167 15.24 -10.73 -16.71
N VAL A 168 14.61 -10.88 -15.55
CA VAL A 168 13.17 -10.62 -15.33
C VAL A 168 12.96 -9.40 -14.45
N GLU A 169 12.12 -8.47 -14.92
CA GLU A 169 11.67 -7.31 -14.16
C GLU A 169 10.17 -7.45 -13.87
N ILE A 170 9.81 -7.46 -12.58
CA ILE A 170 8.42 -7.67 -12.13
C ILE A 170 7.81 -6.34 -11.66
N TYR A 171 6.59 -6.11 -12.11
CA TYR A 171 5.81 -4.92 -11.85
C TYR A 171 4.40 -5.30 -11.39
N THR A 172 3.76 -4.40 -10.64
CA THR A 172 2.35 -4.53 -10.31
C THR A 172 1.61 -3.20 -10.45
N THR A 173 0.32 -3.28 -10.75
CA THR A 173 -0.56 -2.14 -10.94
C THR A 173 -1.97 -2.46 -10.49
N GLY A 174 -2.76 -1.43 -10.25
CA GLY A 174 -4.17 -1.58 -9.96
C GLY A 174 -4.86 -0.24 -9.78
N HIS A 175 -6.18 -0.27 -9.85
CA HIS A 175 -7.04 0.87 -9.61
C HIS A 175 -7.97 0.59 -8.41
N SER A 176 -8.29 1.63 -7.63
CA SER A 176 -9.16 1.50 -6.45
C SER A 176 -8.62 0.42 -5.49
N LEU A 177 -9.45 -0.50 -4.99
CA LEU A 177 -9.02 -1.64 -4.18
C LEU A 177 -7.86 -2.42 -4.81
N GLY A 178 -7.88 -2.65 -6.12
CA GLY A 178 -6.82 -3.35 -6.83
C GLY A 178 -5.47 -2.63 -6.74
N GLY A 179 -5.49 -1.30 -6.68
CA GLY A 179 -4.28 -0.52 -6.43
C GLY A 179 -3.72 -0.72 -5.02
N ALA A 180 -4.59 -0.84 -4.03
CA ALA A 180 -4.20 -1.16 -2.65
C ALA A 180 -3.61 -2.58 -2.55
N LEU A 181 -4.21 -3.56 -3.24
CA LEU A 181 -3.70 -4.93 -3.33
C LEU A 181 -2.30 -4.95 -3.96
N ALA A 182 -2.12 -4.21 -5.06
CA ALA A 182 -0.83 -4.08 -5.76
C ALA A 182 0.26 -3.47 -4.86
N GLU A 183 -0.05 -2.35 -4.18
CA GLU A 183 0.91 -1.70 -3.27
C GLU A 183 1.27 -2.61 -2.09
N TYR A 184 0.28 -3.27 -1.49
CA TYR A 184 0.47 -4.17 -0.36
C TYR A 184 1.36 -5.36 -0.74
N ALA A 185 1.04 -6.04 -1.85
CA ALA A 185 1.82 -7.18 -2.29
C ALA A 185 3.24 -6.81 -2.76
N ALA A 186 3.43 -5.60 -3.32
CA ALA A 186 4.76 -5.08 -3.66
C ALA A 186 5.60 -4.75 -2.42
N ALA A 187 5.00 -4.37 -1.28
CA ALA A 187 5.73 -4.06 -0.06
C ALA A 187 6.53 -5.28 0.45
N SER A 188 5.95 -6.48 0.29
CA SER A 188 6.53 -7.75 0.72
C SER A 188 7.63 -8.29 -0.20
N ASN A 189 7.91 -7.65 -1.35
CA ASN A 189 8.97 -8.06 -2.27
C ASN A 189 9.76 -6.87 -2.82
N ASP A 190 11.04 -6.79 -2.43
CA ASP A 190 11.92 -5.66 -2.80
C ASP A 190 12.26 -5.58 -4.29
N ASN A 191 12.04 -6.65 -5.06
CA ASN A 191 12.28 -6.67 -6.50
C ASN A 191 11.06 -6.22 -7.33
N VAL A 192 9.91 -6.01 -6.68
CA VAL A 192 8.67 -5.62 -7.35
C VAL A 192 8.50 -4.11 -7.32
N ARG A 193 8.24 -3.51 -8.48
CA ARG A 193 7.87 -2.09 -8.62
C ARG A 193 6.36 -1.95 -8.77
N CYS A 194 5.79 -0.90 -8.21
CA CYS A 194 4.34 -0.68 -8.22
C CYS A 194 3.98 0.74 -8.63
N MET A 195 2.98 0.87 -9.51
CA MET A 195 2.25 2.11 -9.70
C MET A 195 0.75 1.85 -9.59
N SER A 196 0.05 2.58 -8.73
CA SER A 196 -1.38 2.43 -8.51
C SER A 196 -2.15 3.71 -8.84
N TRP A 197 -3.45 3.57 -9.07
CA TRP A 197 -4.35 4.66 -9.48
C TRP A 197 -5.55 4.77 -8.55
N ASN A 198 -5.71 5.91 -7.88
CA ASN A 198 -6.80 6.16 -6.93
C ASN A 198 -6.95 5.04 -5.87
N ALA A 199 -5.84 4.45 -5.46
CA ALA A 199 -5.82 3.40 -4.45
C ALA A 199 -6.08 3.98 -3.06
N PRO A 200 -6.90 3.36 -2.19
CA PRO A 200 -6.87 3.70 -0.78
C PRO A 200 -5.52 3.31 -0.16
N SER A 201 -5.07 4.03 0.87
CA SER A 201 -3.79 3.69 1.53
C SER A 201 -3.91 2.38 2.32
N ALA A 202 -3.20 1.35 1.87
CA ALA A 202 -3.10 0.05 2.55
C ALA A 202 -1.97 0.02 3.60
N LYS A 203 -1.34 1.16 3.89
CA LYS A 203 -0.16 1.23 4.77
C LYS A 203 -0.43 0.68 6.17
N HIS A 204 -1.60 0.91 6.75
CA HIS A 204 -1.95 0.39 8.09
C HIS A 204 -2.20 -1.13 8.12
N LEU A 205 -2.36 -1.76 6.96
CA LEU A 205 -2.58 -3.20 6.82
C LEU A 205 -1.27 -3.99 6.82
N LEU A 206 -0.14 -3.33 6.55
CA LEU A 206 1.17 -3.95 6.54
C LEU A 206 1.53 -4.53 7.92
N PRO A 207 2.36 -5.58 7.97
CA PRO A 207 3.05 -5.99 9.20
C PRO A 207 3.84 -4.82 9.84
N PRO A 208 4.03 -4.79 11.18
CA PRO A 208 4.68 -3.66 11.87
C PRO A 208 6.05 -3.26 11.31
N ASP A 209 6.87 -4.21 10.90
CA ASP A 209 8.18 -3.97 10.28
C ASP A 209 8.04 -3.28 8.92
N LEU A 210 7.12 -3.74 8.06
CA LEU A 210 6.86 -3.08 6.78
C LEU A 210 6.20 -1.71 6.96
N GLN A 211 5.36 -1.52 8.00
CA GLN A 211 4.84 -0.19 8.35
C GLN A 211 5.97 0.77 8.72
N GLU A 212 6.93 0.32 9.53
CA GLU A 212 8.11 1.11 9.89
C GLU A 212 8.93 1.48 8.65
N ARG A 213 9.22 0.52 7.77
CA ARG A 213 9.92 0.78 6.49
C ARG A 213 9.17 1.78 5.62
N ALA A 214 7.84 1.71 5.56
CA ALA A 214 7.01 2.68 4.86
C ALA A 214 7.05 4.07 5.50
N ASN A 215 7.07 4.15 6.84
CA ASN A 215 7.24 5.41 7.55
C ASN A 215 8.63 6.03 7.33
N ASN A 216 9.66 5.19 7.20
CA ASN A 216 11.03 5.61 6.90
C ASN A 216 11.22 5.99 5.42
N GLY A 217 10.21 5.75 4.58
CA GLY A 217 10.23 6.09 3.15
C GLY A 217 11.02 5.11 2.29
N GLU A 218 11.31 3.90 2.78
CA GLU A 218 12.12 2.90 2.06
C GLU A 218 11.46 2.41 0.76
N PHE A 219 10.13 2.54 0.64
CA PHE A 219 9.39 2.18 -0.56
C PHE A 219 9.29 3.33 -1.58
N LYS A 220 9.75 4.54 -1.25
CA LYS A 220 9.70 5.70 -2.15
C LYS A 220 10.59 5.44 -3.37
N GLY A 221 10.08 5.76 -4.57
CA GLY A 221 10.75 5.46 -5.85
C GLY A 221 10.63 4.00 -6.30
N ARG A 222 10.01 3.11 -5.50
CA ARG A 222 9.66 1.73 -5.91
C ARG A 222 8.15 1.51 -5.98
N ILE A 223 7.43 2.11 -5.05
CA ILE A 223 5.96 2.08 -4.97
C ILE A 223 5.46 3.52 -5.12
N VAL A 224 4.57 3.74 -6.08
CA VAL A 224 4.01 5.05 -6.40
C VAL A 224 2.49 4.96 -6.45
N SER A 225 1.81 5.87 -5.77
CA SER A 225 0.36 6.00 -5.79
C SER A 225 -0.04 7.31 -6.42
N ILE A 226 -0.87 7.28 -7.46
CA ILE A 226 -1.35 8.47 -8.16
C ILE A 226 -2.83 8.66 -7.85
N VAL A 227 -3.18 9.80 -7.27
CA VAL A 227 -4.53 10.07 -6.76
C VAL A 227 -5.11 11.35 -7.36
N HIS A 228 -6.43 11.40 -7.49
CA HIS A 228 -7.15 12.65 -7.69
C HIS A 228 -7.38 13.33 -6.33
N GLY A 229 -7.05 14.61 -6.20
CA GLY A 229 -7.09 15.31 -4.90
C GLY A 229 -8.49 15.44 -4.28
N SER A 230 -9.54 15.29 -5.09
CA SER A 230 -10.94 15.24 -4.63
C SER A 230 -11.50 13.83 -4.48
N ASP A 231 -10.74 12.77 -4.80
CA ASP A 231 -11.20 11.39 -4.62
C ASP A 231 -11.08 10.98 -3.14
N SER A 232 -12.20 10.72 -2.47
CA SER A 232 -12.20 10.24 -1.08
C SER A 232 -11.72 8.81 -0.87
N ILE A 233 -11.66 7.98 -1.92
CA ILE A 233 -11.12 6.63 -1.78
C ILE A 233 -9.59 6.71 -1.86
N GLY A 234 -9.05 7.31 -2.93
CA GLY A 234 -7.61 7.49 -3.09
C GLY A 234 -6.97 8.42 -2.06
N TYR A 235 -7.65 9.52 -1.72
CA TYR A 235 -7.15 10.54 -0.79
C TYR A 235 -7.66 10.35 0.65
N GLY A 236 -8.59 9.42 0.89
CA GLY A 236 -9.11 9.06 2.21
C GLY A 236 -10.40 9.81 2.59
N PRO A 237 -11.38 9.16 3.26
CA PRO A 237 -12.73 9.70 3.45
C PRO A 237 -12.82 10.85 4.47
N PHE A 238 -11.89 10.95 5.42
CA PHE A 238 -11.92 11.93 6.54
C PHE A 238 -10.79 12.99 6.48
N GLY A 239 -10.29 13.25 5.27
CA GLY A 239 -9.10 14.05 4.97
C GLY A 239 -7.99 13.22 4.33
N PRO A 240 -6.84 13.84 3.94
CA PRO A 240 -5.71 13.12 3.37
C PRO A 240 -5.24 12.00 4.30
N TYR A 241 -4.99 10.82 3.75
CA TYR A 241 -4.11 9.84 4.39
C TYR A 241 -2.75 10.48 4.70
N ASP A 242 -2.07 9.99 5.74
CA ASP A 242 -0.70 10.43 6.09
C ASP A 242 0.37 9.97 5.07
N GLY A 243 -0.07 9.26 4.02
CA GLY A 243 0.74 8.73 2.92
C GLY A 243 0.26 7.34 2.51
N HIS A 244 0.62 6.94 1.29
CA HIS A 244 0.53 5.54 0.84
C HIS A 244 1.78 4.76 1.28
N ILE A 245 1.90 3.50 0.84
CA ILE A 245 3.05 2.67 1.21
C ILE A 245 4.36 3.29 0.70
N GLY A 246 4.35 3.83 -0.52
CA GLY A 246 5.48 4.55 -1.12
C GLY A 246 5.19 6.05 -1.31
N SER A 247 5.52 6.58 -2.47
CA SER A 247 5.29 8.00 -2.79
C SER A 247 3.87 8.26 -3.29
N THR A 248 3.20 9.29 -2.76
CA THR A 248 1.87 9.69 -3.23
C THR A 248 1.92 10.98 -4.05
N TYR A 249 1.29 10.97 -5.23
CA TYR A 249 1.17 12.13 -6.11
C TYR A 249 -0.29 12.47 -6.41
N ALA A 250 -0.68 13.72 -6.20
CA ALA A 250 -2.02 14.22 -6.52
C ALA A 250 -2.04 14.96 -7.86
N VAL A 251 -2.94 14.58 -8.77
CA VAL A 251 -3.10 15.20 -10.11
C VAL A 251 -3.97 16.45 -10.11
N THR A 252 -4.62 16.76 -9.00
CA THR A 252 -5.39 17.98 -8.76
C THR A 252 -5.14 18.49 -7.35
N PRO A 253 -5.28 19.80 -7.07
CA PRO A 253 -5.15 20.33 -5.72
C PRO A 253 -6.12 19.60 -4.78
N PRO A 254 -5.62 18.95 -3.74
CA PRO A 254 -6.50 18.30 -2.80
C PRO A 254 -7.06 19.31 -1.78
N VAL A 255 -8.13 18.90 -1.10
CA VAL A 255 -8.62 19.65 0.07
C VAL A 255 -7.63 19.48 1.21
N THR A 256 -7.18 20.58 1.81
CA THR A 256 -6.18 20.53 2.89
C THR A 256 -6.82 20.14 4.23
N LYS A 257 -6.04 19.52 5.14
CA LYS A 257 -6.48 19.27 6.53
C LYS A 257 -6.86 20.58 7.24
N GLU A 258 -6.22 21.67 6.89
CA GLU A 258 -6.48 22.99 7.46
C GLU A 258 -7.80 23.60 6.97
N ASP A 259 -8.15 23.41 5.70
CA ASP A 259 -9.45 23.84 5.18
C ASP A 259 -10.59 23.01 5.78
N LEU A 260 -10.37 21.71 5.99
CA LEU A 260 -11.32 20.82 6.66
C LEU A 260 -11.48 21.15 8.16
N SER A 261 -10.41 21.55 8.85
CA SER A 261 -10.48 21.88 10.28
C SER A 261 -11.19 23.21 10.56
N LYS A 262 -11.30 24.08 9.56
CA LYS A 262 -12.07 25.33 9.62
C LYS A 262 -13.59 25.13 9.51
N LEU A 263 -14.05 23.95 9.11
CA LEU A 263 -15.47 23.63 9.03
C LEU A 263 -16.02 23.16 10.39
N PRO A 264 -17.24 23.57 10.79
CA PRO A 264 -17.96 22.98 11.92
C PRO A 264 -18.07 21.46 11.77
N LEU A 265 -17.99 20.71 12.89
CA LEU A 265 -17.96 19.24 12.89
C LEU A 265 -19.09 18.60 12.05
N GLU A 266 -20.32 19.11 12.15
CA GLU A 266 -21.47 18.61 11.38
C GLU A 266 -21.33 18.88 9.87
N GLN A 267 -20.78 20.04 9.48
CA GLN A 267 -20.54 20.39 8.08
C GLN A 267 -19.36 19.62 7.50
N ARG A 268 -18.33 19.35 8.31
CA ARG A 268 -17.19 18.51 7.95
C ARG A 268 -17.64 17.06 7.69
N LEU A 269 -18.43 16.49 8.61
CA LEU A 269 -18.99 15.15 8.44
C LEU A 269 -19.88 15.06 7.19
N LEU A 270 -20.70 16.08 6.92
CA LEU A 270 -21.54 16.14 5.72
C LEU A 270 -20.71 16.30 4.43
N PHE A 271 -19.64 17.10 4.46
CA PHE A 271 -18.73 17.28 3.34
C PHE A 271 -17.94 16.00 3.03
N GLU A 272 -17.41 15.34 4.05
CA GLU A 272 -16.71 14.06 3.95
C GLU A 272 -17.64 12.95 3.43
N ALA A 273 -18.89 12.91 3.91
CA ALA A 273 -19.92 12.00 3.41
C ALA A 273 -20.31 12.28 1.95
N ASN A 274 -20.45 13.54 1.54
CA ASN A 274 -20.75 13.89 0.15
C ASN A 274 -19.58 13.56 -0.79
N ARG A 275 -18.33 13.80 -0.37
CA ARG A 275 -17.13 13.43 -1.14
C ARG A 275 -17.03 11.92 -1.32
N PHE A 276 -17.31 11.16 -0.25
CA PHE A 276 -17.44 9.70 -0.32
C PHE A 276 -18.50 9.26 -1.30
N LEU A 277 -19.72 9.81 -1.19
CA LEU A 277 -20.83 9.52 -2.09
C LEU A 277 -20.52 9.88 -3.54
N ASP A 278 -19.82 10.98 -3.81
CA ASP A 278 -19.50 11.43 -5.17
C ASP A 278 -18.31 10.67 -5.79
N SER A 279 -17.45 10.06 -4.97
CA SER A 279 -16.46 9.08 -5.43
C SER A 279 -17.09 7.75 -5.85
N VAL A 280 -18.23 7.35 -5.27
CA VAL A 280 -18.86 6.04 -5.51
C VAL A 280 -20.12 6.07 -6.39
N LYS A 281 -20.61 7.25 -6.81
CA LYS A 281 -21.83 7.38 -7.64
C LYS A 281 -21.56 7.14 -9.15
N ASP A 282 -22.50 6.45 -9.80
CA ASP A 282 -22.62 5.99 -11.21
C ASP A 282 -22.47 7.03 -12.36
N LYS A 283 -21.71 8.13 -12.23
CA LYS A 283 -21.36 9.04 -13.34
C LYS A 283 -19.96 9.58 -13.11
N PRO A 284 -19.06 9.65 -14.12
CA PRO A 284 -17.61 9.57 -13.93
C PRO A 284 -17.10 10.57 -12.89
N GLY A 285 -17.08 10.09 -11.65
CA GLY A 285 -16.70 10.80 -10.44
C GLY A 285 -15.18 10.87 -10.33
N PHE A 286 -14.70 11.52 -9.28
CA PHE A 286 -13.27 11.72 -9.07
C PHE A 286 -12.48 10.41 -8.86
N HIS A 287 -13.17 9.35 -8.47
CA HIS A 287 -12.58 8.03 -8.26
C HIS A 287 -12.29 7.28 -9.56
N TYR A 288 -13.11 7.46 -10.61
CA TYR A 288 -12.98 6.66 -11.83
C TYR A 288 -11.67 6.95 -12.56
N GLN A 289 -10.99 5.87 -12.96
CA GLN A 289 -9.86 5.92 -13.86
C GLN A 289 -10.29 6.44 -15.25
N ASN A 290 -10.07 7.73 -15.50
CA ASN A 290 -10.43 8.35 -16.78
C ASN A 290 -9.41 9.39 -17.25
N ASN A 291 -9.35 9.58 -18.56
CA ASN A 291 -8.35 10.43 -19.22
C ASN A 291 -8.61 11.93 -19.02
N LYS A 292 -9.75 12.33 -18.43
CA LYS A 292 -10.01 13.73 -18.05
C LYS A 292 -9.12 14.13 -16.88
N TYR A 293 -8.88 13.21 -15.94
CA TYR A 293 -8.07 13.46 -14.73
C TYR A 293 -6.64 12.92 -14.86
N PHE A 294 -6.47 11.75 -15.49
CA PHE A 294 -5.18 11.10 -15.68
C PHE A 294 -4.77 11.15 -17.15
N LYS A 295 -4.48 12.35 -17.63
CA LYS A 295 -4.16 12.55 -19.04
C LYS A 295 -2.76 12.02 -19.36
N MET A 296 -2.66 11.13 -20.34
CA MET A 296 -1.38 10.61 -20.84
C MET A 296 -0.87 11.42 -22.02
N GLY A 297 0.44 11.68 -22.03
CA GLY A 297 1.17 12.30 -23.14
C GLY A 297 1.33 11.35 -24.33
N LYS A 298 1.87 11.86 -25.44
CA LYS A 298 2.22 11.03 -26.62
C LYS A 298 3.44 10.14 -26.37
N ASP A 299 4.24 10.49 -25.38
CA ASP A 299 5.38 9.73 -24.87
C ASP A 299 4.98 8.67 -23.84
N GLY A 300 3.68 8.53 -23.54
CA GLY A 300 3.13 7.53 -22.62
C GLY A 300 3.29 7.89 -21.14
N ASN A 301 3.86 9.06 -20.84
CA ASN A 301 4.00 9.55 -19.48
C ASN A 301 2.76 10.32 -19.04
N LEU A 302 2.50 10.40 -17.74
CA LEU A 302 1.46 11.24 -17.19
C LEU A 302 1.73 12.72 -17.54
N SER A 303 0.80 13.32 -18.26
CA SER A 303 0.83 14.70 -18.73
C SER A 303 -0.22 15.52 -17.99
N SER A 304 -0.05 15.61 -16.67
CA SER A 304 -0.88 16.47 -15.84
C SER A 304 -0.30 17.89 -15.77
N SER A 305 -1.16 18.90 -15.90
CA SER A 305 -0.79 20.29 -15.64
C SER A 305 -0.57 20.58 -14.14
N TYR A 306 -1.03 19.66 -13.29
CA TYR A 306 -0.89 19.70 -11.85
C TYR A 306 -0.42 18.35 -11.33
N LEU A 307 0.72 18.34 -10.65
CA LEU A 307 1.23 17.16 -9.96
C LEU A 307 1.89 17.63 -8.67
N LEU A 308 1.33 17.20 -7.54
CA LEU A 308 1.80 17.53 -6.20
C LEU A 308 2.30 16.27 -5.53
N ASN A 309 3.56 16.24 -5.11
CA ASN A 309 4.06 15.19 -4.23
C ASN A 309 3.54 15.46 -2.82
N LEU A 310 2.70 14.58 -2.28
CA LEU A 310 2.04 14.79 -0.99
C LEU A 310 2.98 14.62 0.20
N ASP A 311 4.08 13.89 0.03
CA ASP A 311 5.07 13.70 1.10
C ASP A 311 5.88 14.98 1.37
N THR A 312 6.13 15.75 0.31
CA THR A 312 6.96 16.99 0.35
C THR A 312 6.12 18.26 0.33
N GLY A 313 4.88 18.18 -0.18
CA GLY A 313 4.06 19.36 -0.46
C GLY A 313 4.52 20.14 -1.70
N GLU A 314 5.46 19.60 -2.49
CA GLU A 314 6.04 20.29 -3.63
C GLU A 314 5.41 19.88 -4.96
N ARG A 315 5.33 20.86 -5.88
CA ARG A 315 4.91 20.61 -7.25
C ARG A 315 6.05 19.97 -8.02
N VAL A 316 5.76 18.85 -8.66
CA VAL A 316 6.70 18.15 -9.54
C VAL A 316 6.24 18.28 -11.00
N TYR A 317 7.20 18.22 -11.92
CA TYR A 317 6.95 18.38 -13.36
C TYR A 317 7.23 17.12 -14.16
N ASP A 318 8.06 16.23 -13.62
CA ASP A 318 8.30 14.92 -14.19
C ASP A 318 7.20 13.94 -13.81
N SER A 319 6.95 12.98 -14.72
CA SER A 319 5.94 11.96 -14.48
C SER A 319 6.43 10.95 -13.43
N PRO A 320 5.54 10.46 -12.54
CA PRO A 320 5.96 9.59 -11.45
C PRO A 320 6.61 8.27 -11.89
N GLY A 321 6.29 7.73 -13.07
CA GLY A 321 6.93 6.49 -13.54
C GLY A 321 8.36 6.68 -14.03
N LYS A 322 8.76 7.89 -14.42
CA LYS A 322 10.19 8.20 -14.62
C LYS A 322 10.98 8.16 -13.32
N LEU A 323 10.30 8.38 -12.19
CA LEU A 323 10.89 8.32 -10.86
C LEU A 323 10.91 6.88 -10.30
N LEU A 324 10.16 5.95 -10.91
CA LEU A 324 10.20 4.52 -10.55
C LEU A 324 11.55 3.90 -10.95
N GLY A 325 12.35 3.52 -9.95
CA GLY A 325 13.72 3.03 -10.13
C GLY A 325 14.78 4.13 -10.25
N GLY A 326 14.38 5.40 -10.22
CA GLY A 326 15.25 6.58 -10.18
C GLY A 326 15.14 7.28 -8.83
N GLY A 327 15.65 6.67 -7.77
CA GLY A 327 15.72 7.31 -6.46
C GLY A 327 16.99 8.15 -6.35
N GLU A 328 16.89 9.46 -6.49
CA GLU A 328 17.81 10.33 -5.76
C GLU A 328 17.36 10.29 -4.30
N ILE A 329 18.16 9.65 -3.43
CA ILE A 329 17.92 9.67 -1.99
C ILE A 329 18.20 11.10 -1.52
N ARG A 330 17.19 11.96 -1.56
CA ARG A 330 17.24 13.26 -0.91
C ARG A 330 17.06 13.07 0.59
N VAL A 331 18.18 12.96 1.28
CA VAL A 331 18.25 13.00 2.72
C VAL A 331 17.87 14.41 3.19
N VAL A 332 16.63 14.61 3.63
CA VAL A 332 16.20 15.85 4.30
C VAL A 332 16.78 15.83 5.71
N VAL A 333 17.79 16.66 5.94
CA VAL A 333 18.57 16.65 7.18
C VAL A 333 17.68 16.95 8.40
N GLU A 334 16.65 17.78 8.23
CA GLU A 334 15.67 18.10 9.28
C GLU A 334 14.85 16.88 9.72
N ASN A 335 14.58 15.94 8.79
CA ASN A 335 13.87 14.70 9.09
C ASN A 335 14.77 13.70 9.82
N LEU A 336 16.06 13.63 9.47
CA LEU A 336 17.05 12.85 10.22
C LEU A 336 17.19 13.38 11.64
N GLU A 337 17.31 14.69 11.81
CA GLU A 337 17.42 15.31 13.13
C GLU A 337 16.14 15.11 13.96
N LYS A 338 14.96 15.14 13.32
CA LYS A 338 13.69 14.86 14.01
C LYS A 338 13.62 13.40 14.46
N ALA A 339 14.00 12.46 13.60
CA ALA A 339 14.06 11.04 13.94
C ALA A 339 15.04 10.78 15.10
N VAL A 340 16.20 11.44 15.10
CA VAL A 340 17.16 11.37 16.23
C VAL A 340 16.56 11.98 17.50
N ARG A 341 15.90 13.13 17.44
CA ARG A 341 15.23 13.74 18.60
C ARG A 341 14.15 12.82 19.17
N ASP A 342 13.35 12.20 18.31
CA ASP A 342 12.29 11.27 18.71
C ASP A 342 12.89 9.97 19.29
N MET A 343 13.97 9.45 18.72
CA MET A 343 14.70 8.27 19.23
C MET A 343 15.32 8.55 20.60
N LYS A 344 15.97 9.71 20.78
CA LYS A 344 16.50 10.16 22.08
C LYS A 344 15.39 10.35 23.11
N ARG A 345 14.24 10.93 22.71
CA ARG A 345 13.07 11.08 23.59
C ARG A 345 12.52 9.72 24.02
N ASN A 346 12.35 8.78 23.09
CA ASN A 346 11.84 7.44 23.38
C ASN A 346 12.81 6.65 24.28
N ALA A 347 14.12 6.75 24.04
CA ALA A 347 15.14 6.16 24.90
C ALA A 347 15.08 6.74 26.32
N GLN A 348 14.91 8.06 26.47
CA GLN A 348 14.76 8.72 27.76
C GLN A 348 13.46 8.29 28.47
N GLU A 349 12.33 8.25 27.76
CA GLU A 349 11.07 7.79 28.33
C GLU A 349 11.16 6.32 28.79
N PHE A 350 11.87 5.48 28.04
CA PHE A 350 12.12 4.10 28.41
C PHE A 350 13.00 4.02 29.68
N GLN A 351 14.07 4.80 29.74
CA GLN A 351 14.95 4.94 30.91
C GLN A 351 14.19 5.42 32.15
N ASP A 352 13.19 6.30 32.00
CA ASP A 352 12.41 6.86 33.09
C ASP A 352 11.28 5.93 33.58
N ARG A 353 10.79 5.03 32.73
CA ARG A 353 9.63 4.15 33.04
C ARG A 353 10.06 2.78 33.57
N VAL A 354 11.17 2.22 33.08
CA VAL A 354 11.64 0.90 33.49
C VAL A 354 11.94 0.80 34.99
N PRO A 355 12.64 1.76 35.63
CA PRO A 355 12.87 1.71 37.08
C PRO A 355 11.57 1.72 37.90
N ARG A 356 10.57 2.47 37.44
CA ARG A 356 9.23 2.51 38.07
C ARG A 356 8.49 1.18 37.89
N LEU A 357 8.56 0.57 36.72
CA LEU A 357 8.01 -0.75 36.47
C LEU A 357 8.66 -1.81 37.38
N ILE A 358 9.99 -1.81 37.47
CA ILE A 358 10.74 -2.72 38.36
C ILE A 358 10.35 -2.48 39.82
N SER A 359 10.26 -1.23 40.26
CA SER A 359 9.85 -0.89 41.63
C SER A 359 8.44 -1.43 41.95
N ASN A 360 7.47 -1.22 41.05
CA ASN A 360 6.11 -1.72 41.24
C ASN A 360 6.06 -3.26 41.29
N MET A 361 6.85 -3.93 40.46
CA MET A 361 6.96 -5.39 40.48
C MET A 361 7.55 -5.91 41.79
N MET A 362 8.55 -5.21 42.35
CA MET A 362 9.16 -5.57 43.63
C MET A 362 8.18 -5.35 44.80
N THR A 363 7.41 -4.25 44.80
CA THR A 363 6.37 -4.02 45.81
C THR A 363 5.28 -5.09 45.77
N LEU A 364 4.86 -5.54 44.59
CA LEU A 364 3.89 -6.64 44.45
C LEU A 364 4.47 -7.98 44.94
N LEU A 365 5.78 -8.20 44.77
CA LEU A 365 6.46 -9.38 45.30
C LEU A 365 6.53 -9.39 46.83
N GLU A 366 6.77 -8.24 47.46
CA GLU A 366 6.83 -8.13 48.93
C GLU A 366 5.51 -8.57 49.59
N THR A 367 4.40 -8.47 48.85
CA THR A 367 3.07 -8.92 49.30
C THR A 367 2.75 -10.38 48.93
N ALA A 368 3.60 -11.05 48.15
CA ALA A 368 3.37 -12.40 47.66
C ALA A 368 4.12 -13.45 48.50
N GLU A 369 3.40 -14.32 49.22
CA GLU A 369 3.98 -15.36 50.10
C GLU A 369 4.68 -16.53 49.38
N SER A 370 4.90 -16.45 48.05
CA SER A 370 5.37 -17.59 47.25
C SER A 370 6.81 -17.44 46.73
N ARG A 371 7.72 -18.28 47.24
CA ARG A 371 9.11 -18.39 46.75
C ARG A 371 9.23 -18.67 45.25
N ARG A 372 8.24 -19.35 44.65
CA ARG A 372 8.22 -19.62 43.19
C ARG A 372 7.90 -18.37 42.37
N VAL A 373 7.11 -17.46 42.92
CA VAL A 373 6.78 -16.17 42.30
C VAL A 373 7.97 -15.23 42.39
N GLU A 374 8.66 -15.22 43.53
CA GLU A 374 9.90 -14.47 43.75
C GLU A 374 11.00 -14.83 42.72
N ALA A 375 11.25 -16.12 42.50
CA ALA A 375 12.25 -16.58 41.53
C ALA A 375 11.90 -16.16 40.08
N LYS A 376 10.62 -16.21 39.69
CA LYS A 376 10.17 -15.80 38.36
C LYS A 376 10.27 -14.29 38.14
N VAL A 377 9.89 -13.50 39.14
CA VAL A 377 9.95 -12.04 39.02
C VAL A 377 11.39 -11.52 39.06
N ASN A 378 12.29 -12.13 39.84
CA ASN A 378 13.72 -11.82 39.78
C ASN A 378 14.31 -12.11 38.38
N ASN A 379 13.86 -13.17 37.72
CA ASN A 379 14.26 -13.50 36.35
C ASN A 379 13.69 -12.49 35.34
N ILE A 380 12.43 -12.07 35.49
CA ILE A 380 11.83 -11.02 34.66
C ILE A 380 12.55 -9.67 34.86
N ARG A 381 12.93 -9.32 36.10
CA ARG A 381 13.72 -8.12 36.40
C ARG A 381 15.04 -8.12 35.62
N ALA A 382 15.80 -9.21 35.69
CA ALA A 382 17.08 -9.32 34.98
C ALA A 382 16.92 -9.17 33.45
N HIS A 383 15.86 -9.73 32.87
CA HIS A 383 15.56 -9.58 31.44
C HIS A 383 15.15 -8.16 31.07
N VAL A 384 14.33 -7.50 31.89
CA VAL A 384 13.91 -6.10 31.66
C VAL A 384 15.09 -5.14 31.81
N GLU A 385 15.98 -5.38 32.76
CA GLU A 385 17.24 -4.62 32.93
C GLU A 385 18.17 -4.80 31.74
N HIS A 386 18.36 -6.04 31.28
CA HIS A 386 19.19 -6.34 30.11
C HIS A 386 18.63 -5.73 28.82
N LEU A 387 17.31 -5.84 28.60
CA LEU A 387 16.62 -5.22 27.47
C LEU A 387 16.75 -3.70 27.50
N SER A 388 16.60 -3.08 28.67
CA SER A 388 16.75 -1.64 28.85
C SER A 388 18.15 -1.16 28.52
N PHE A 389 19.17 -1.86 29.03
CA PHE A 389 20.56 -1.54 28.74
C PHE A 389 20.86 -1.67 27.23
N TRP A 390 20.40 -2.75 26.60
CA TRP A 390 20.60 -2.98 25.18
C TRP A 390 19.87 -1.95 24.30
N TYR A 391 18.61 -1.63 24.60
CA TYR A 391 17.80 -0.66 23.86
C TYR A 391 18.37 0.75 23.95
N ILE A 392 18.71 1.22 25.16
CA ILE A 392 19.29 2.56 25.37
C ILE A 392 20.63 2.68 24.63
N ARG A 393 21.49 1.66 24.74
CA ARG A 393 22.79 1.65 24.07
C ARG A 393 22.64 1.68 22.55
N THR A 394 21.79 0.81 22.00
CA THR A 394 21.57 0.71 20.54
C THR A 394 20.94 1.98 19.98
N ALA A 395 19.93 2.54 20.66
CA ALA A 395 19.29 3.80 20.27
C ALA A 395 20.28 4.97 20.31
N THR A 396 21.21 4.99 21.27
CA THR A 396 22.25 6.01 21.38
C THR A 396 23.28 5.87 20.26
N GLU A 397 23.81 4.66 20.02
CA GLU A 397 24.79 4.39 18.97
C GLU A 397 24.24 4.73 17.56
N ILE A 398 22.98 4.37 17.29
CA ILE A 398 22.29 4.71 16.03
C ILE A 398 22.07 6.23 15.92
N SER A 399 21.63 6.88 17.01
CA SER A 399 21.43 8.33 17.04
C SER A 399 22.72 9.11 16.76
N GLU A 400 23.83 8.74 17.39
CA GLU A 400 25.14 9.36 17.19
C GLU A 400 25.66 9.14 15.76
N PHE A 401 25.44 7.95 15.20
CA PHE A 401 25.79 7.66 13.82
C PHE A 401 25.01 8.54 12.83
N ILE A 402 23.70 8.69 13.04
CA ILE A 402 22.82 9.52 12.19
C ILE A 402 23.21 11.00 12.32
N GLU A 403 23.48 11.51 13.53
CA GLU A 403 23.94 12.89 13.75
C GLU A 403 25.27 13.17 13.05
N LYS A 404 26.24 12.25 13.20
CA LYS A 404 27.53 12.37 12.52
C LYS A 404 27.36 12.42 11.00
N LYS A 405 26.48 11.58 10.45
CA LYS A 405 26.20 11.57 9.01
C LYS A 405 25.47 12.83 8.55
N ALA A 406 24.49 13.32 9.31
CA ALA A 406 23.81 14.58 9.04
C ALA A 406 24.79 15.77 9.01
N ASP A 407 25.75 15.82 9.93
CA ASP A 407 26.79 16.85 9.96
C ASP A 407 27.78 16.73 8.80
N ASP A 408 28.18 15.51 8.43
CA ASP A 408 29.01 15.26 7.25
C ASP A 408 28.30 15.71 5.95
N TYR A 409 26.99 15.47 5.85
CA TYR A 409 26.15 15.94 4.74
C TYR A 409 26.10 17.48 4.68
N LYS A 410 25.84 18.17 5.81
CA LYS A 410 25.83 19.66 5.86
C LYS A 410 27.17 20.28 5.45
N LYS A 411 28.30 19.68 5.85
CA LYS A 411 29.64 20.16 5.50
C LYS A 411 29.96 20.01 4.02
N THR A 412 29.46 18.94 3.41
CA THR A 412 29.67 18.68 1.98
C THR A 412 28.83 19.62 1.12
N ASP A 413 27.61 19.95 1.57
CA ASP A 413 26.68 20.84 0.86
C ASP A 413 27.11 22.33 0.94
N GLN A 414 27.79 22.74 2.01
CA GLN A 414 28.34 24.10 2.17
C GLN A 414 29.65 24.36 1.39
N GLN A 415 30.23 23.33 0.76
CA GLN A 415 31.48 23.42 -0.01
C GLN A 415 31.27 23.50 -1.53
N TYR A 416 30.02 23.65 -1.98
CA TYR A 416 29.66 23.89 -3.39
C TYR A 416 29.10 25.29 -3.62
#